data_AF-S5MLA9-F1
#
_entry.id   AF-S5MLA9-F1
#
_cell.length_a   1.000
_cell.length_b   1.000
_cell.length_c   1.000
_cell.angle_alpha   90.00
_cell.angle_beta   90.00
_cell.angle_gamma   90.00
#
_symmetry.space_group_name_H-M   'P 1'
#
loop_
_entity.id
_entity.type
_entity.pdbx_description
1 polymer ?
#
loop_
_entity_poly.entity_id
_entity_poly.type
_entity_poly.pdbx_seq_one_letter_code
_entity_poly.pdbx_strand_id
1 'polypeptide(L)'
;AANCGNGVVEDLEQCDCGSDCDKSQCCDENCKLKGNSVCSTELCCFKCNFKKEGDVCRPADGPCDLEEYCNGTSAACPSDRKAQDGSKCHESFLCFNGQCMDPTFQC
;
A
#
# COMPACT_ATOMS: atom_id res chain seq x y z
N ALA A 1 17.14 10.40 13.05
CA ALA A 1 16.27 10.95 14.12
C ALA A 1 14.91 11.09 13.48
N ALA A 2 13.85 10.60 14.14
CA ALA A 2 12.50 10.68 13.58
C ALA A 2 12.12 12.16 13.35
N ASN A 3 11.60 12.47 12.18
CA ASN A 3 11.25 13.83 11.77
C ASN A 3 9.77 13.92 11.45
N CYS A 4 8.99 14.12 12.51
CA CYS A 4 7.53 14.17 12.45
C CYS A 4 7.02 15.26 11.49
N GLY A 5 6.07 14.86 10.63
CA GLY A 5 5.42 15.72 9.64
C GLY A 5 6.02 15.60 8.24
N ASN A 6 6.86 14.59 8.01
CA ASN A 6 7.44 14.29 6.69
C ASN A 6 6.60 13.27 5.89
N GLY A 7 5.57 12.67 6.52
CA GLY A 7 4.66 11.69 5.92
C GLY A 7 5.16 10.25 5.93
N VAL A 8 6.25 9.94 6.65
CA VAL A 8 6.87 8.62 6.74
C VAL A 8 6.98 8.21 8.20
N VAL A 9 6.37 7.08 8.55
CA VAL A 9 6.42 6.56 9.93
C VAL A 9 7.81 5.98 10.23
N GLU A 10 8.54 6.62 11.13
CA GLU A 10 9.84 6.19 11.65
C GLU A 10 9.71 5.55 13.05
N ASP A 11 10.76 4.87 13.57
CA ASP A 11 10.72 4.01 14.77
C ASP A 11 10.11 4.64 16.06
N LEU A 12 10.02 5.97 16.17
CA LEU A 12 9.45 6.68 17.34
C LEU A 12 8.04 7.26 17.10
N GLU A 13 7.54 7.17 15.87
CA GLU A 13 6.25 7.70 15.43
C GLU A 13 5.21 6.59 15.36
N GLN A 14 3.96 6.91 15.70
CA GLN A 14 2.85 5.94 15.58
C GLN A 14 2.09 6.12 14.26
N CYS A 15 2.25 7.28 13.65
CA CYS A 15 1.65 7.71 12.39
C CYS A 15 2.36 8.99 11.96
N ASP A 16 2.29 9.31 10.68
CA ASP A 16 2.71 10.62 10.19
C ASP A 16 1.70 11.09 9.12
N CYS A 17 1.03 12.21 9.39
CA CYS A 17 0.04 12.85 8.51
C CYS A 17 0.65 13.92 7.59
N GLY A 18 1.98 14.01 7.54
CA GLY A 18 2.70 15.07 6.86
C GLY A 18 2.40 16.43 7.50
N SER A 19 2.33 17.47 6.68
CA SER A 19 1.92 18.80 7.13
C SER A 19 0.39 18.99 7.29
N ASP A 20 -0.42 17.99 6.92
CA ASP A 20 -1.89 18.09 6.84
C ASP A 20 -2.61 17.39 8.02
N CYS A 21 -2.00 17.40 9.21
CA CYS A 21 -2.52 16.72 10.40
C CYS A 21 -3.87 17.25 10.93
N ASP A 22 -4.24 18.48 10.59
CA ASP A 22 -5.57 19.03 10.88
C ASP A 22 -6.70 18.28 10.18
N LYS A 23 -6.42 17.69 9.01
CA LYS A 23 -7.38 16.89 8.25
C LYS A 23 -7.39 15.42 8.70
N SER A 24 -6.35 14.98 9.42
CA SER A 24 -6.29 13.61 9.91
C SER A 24 -7.16 13.44 11.15
N GLN A 25 -8.19 12.59 11.03
CA GLN A 25 -8.98 12.12 12.17
C GLN A 25 -8.20 11.11 13.03
N CYS A 26 -7.11 10.52 12.51
CA CYS A 26 -6.43 9.40 13.15
C CYS A 26 -5.07 9.76 13.74
N CYS A 27 -4.42 10.80 13.24
CA CYS A 27 -3.06 11.20 13.63
C CYS A 27 -2.99 12.67 14.01
N ASP A 28 -2.17 13.02 14.99
CA ASP A 28 -1.91 14.39 15.42
C ASP A 28 -0.56 14.93 14.93
N GLU A 29 -0.34 16.23 15.15
CA GLU A 29 0.89 16.95 14.79
C GLU A 29 2.15 16.49 15.54
N ASN A 30 2.00 15.64 16.56
CA ASN A 30 3.09 15.04 17.31
C ASN A 30 3.39 13.60 16.85
N CYS A 31 2.83 13.18 15.70
CA CYS A 31 2.97 11.86 15.13
C CYS A 31 2.49 10.75 16.08
N LYS A 32 1.40 11.04 16.79
CA LYS A 32 0.69 10.11 17.67
C LYS A 32 -0.73 9.85 17.18
N LEU A 33 -1.18 8.62 17.40
CA LEU A 33 -2.53 8.21 17.04
C LEU A 33 -3.54 8.90 17.98
N LYS A 34 -4.58 9.50 17.40
CA LYS A 34 -5.65 10.17 18.13
C LYS A 34 -6.62 9.15 18.73
N GLY A 35 -6.90 9.26 20.02
CA GLY A 35 -7.92 8.45 20.70
C GLY A 35 -7.65 6.94 20.59
N ASN A 36 -8.62 6.19 20.05
CA ASN A 36 -8.53 4.74 19.88
C ASN A 36 -8.11 4.34 18.44
N SER A 37 -7.50 5.25 17.69
CA SER A 37 -7.01 4.96 16.34
C SER A 37 -5.91 3.91 16.38
N VAL A 38 -5.95 2.95 15.46
CA VAL A 38 -4.92 1.90 15.33
C VAL A 38 -4.08 2.03 14.05
N CYS A 39 -4.46 2.95 13.16
CA CYS A 39 -3.78 3.26 11.91
C CYS A 39 -4.08 4.70 11.45
N SER A 40 -3.37 5.19 10.44
CA SER A 40 -3.59 6.53 9.89
C SER A 40 -3.58 6.58 8.36
N THR A 41 -2.43 6.83 7.73
CA THR A 41 -2.29 7.23 6.32
C THR A 41 -2.07 6.06 5.37
N GLU A 42 -1.94 4.85 5.89
CA GLU A 42 -1.56 3.67 5.12
C GLU A 42 -2.75 3.06 4.33
N LEU A 43 -2.44 2.30 3.27
CA LEU A 43 -3.43 1.78 2.32
C LEU A 43 -4.43 0.77 2.91
N CYS A 44 -4.06 0.07 3.99
CA CYS A 44 -4.94 -0.82 4.75
C CYS A 44 -5.59 -0.13 5.95
N CYS A 45 -5.58 1.20 6.01
CA CYS A 45 -6.36 1.95 6.99
C CYS A 45 -7.69 2.44 6.41
N PHE A 46 -8.78 2.27 7.16
CA PHE A 46 -10.07 2.85 6.84
C PHE A 46 -10.76 3.32 8.12
N LYS A 47 -11.08 4.61 8.21
CA LYS A 47 -11.67 5.23 9.42
C LYS A 47 -10.90 4.87 10.70
N CYS A 48 -9.59 5.04 10.67
CA CYS A 48 -8.67 4.79 11.79
C CYS A 48 -8.63 3.34 12.31
N ASN A 49 -9.17 2.40 11.54
CA ASN A 49 -9.17 0.96 11.82
C ASN A 49 -8.54 0.19 10.64
N PHE A 50 -7.99 -0.99 10.91
CA PHE A 50 -7.52 -1.86 9.84
C PHE A 50 -8.69 -2.26 8.93
N LYS A 51 -8.47 -2.21 7.62
CA LYS A 51 -9.33 -2.83 6.62
C LYS A 51 -9.44 -4.33 6.91
N LYS A 52 -10.52 -4.95 6.42
CA LYS A 52 -10.73 -6.39 6.65
C LYS A 52 -9.71 -7.20 5.86
N GLU A 53 -9.47 -8.42 6.34
CA GLU A 53 -8.71 -9.39 5.57
C GLU A 53 -9.39 -9.63 4.20
N GLY A 54 -8.61 -9.58 3.14
CA GLY A 54 -9.10 -9.75 1.77
C GLY A 54 -9.58 -8.45 1.09
N ASP A 55 -9.57 -7.30 1.77
CA ASP A 55 -9.81 -6.02 1.09
C ASP A 55 -8.61 -5.66 0.21
N VAL A 56 -8.85 -5.31 -1.06
CA VAL A 56 -7.78 -4.88 -1.98
C VAL A 56 -7.17 -3.56 -1.49
N CYS A 57 -5.85 -3.54 -1.29
CA CYS A 57 -5.10 -2.33 -0.99
C CYS A 57 -4.31 -1.81 -2.18
N ARG A 58 -3.88 -2.70 -3.08
CA ARG A 58 -3.28 -2.31 -4.36
C ARG A 58 -3.88 -3.17 -5.48
N PRO A 59 -4.53 -2.55 -6.47
CA PRO A 59 -4.98 -3.26 -7.67
C PRO A 59 -3.77 -3.64 -8.54
N ALA A 60 -3.95 -4.65 -9.37
CA ALA A 60 -2.95 -5.03 -10.37
C ALA A 60 -2.85 -3.94 -11.45
N ASP A 61 -1.62 -3.52 -11.76
CA ASP A 61 -1.31 -2.53 -12.80
C ASP A 61 -1.17 -3.17 -14.20
N GLY A 62 -1.43 -4.48 -14.31
CA GLY A 62 -1.36 -5.20 -15.56
C GLY A 62 -1.48 -6.72 -15.40
N PRO A 63 -1.41 -7.48 -16.51
CA PRO A 63 -1.61 -8.93 -16.48
C PRO A 63 -0.46 -9.71 -15.80
N CYS A 64 0.69 -9.07 -15.59
CA CYS A 64 1.86 -9.64 -14.91
C CYS A 64 2.06 -9.10 -13.50
N ASP A 65 1.07 -8.38 -13.00
CA ASP A 65 1.06 -7.78 -11.68
C ASP A 65 -0.03 -8.44 -10.83
N LEU A 66 0.23 -8.68 -9.56
CA LEU A 66 -0.74 -9.32 -8.66
C LEU A 66 -1.43 -8.25 -7.82
N GLU A 67 -2.69 -8.48 -7.47
CA GLU A 67 -3.36 -7.64 -6.48
C GLU A 67 -2.82 -7.96 -5.08
N GLU A 68 -2.69 -6.92 -4.25
CA GLU A 68 -2.41 -7.08 -2.82
C GLU A 68 -3.64 -6.79 -1.98
N TYR A 69 -3.77 -7.60 -0.94
CA TYR A 69 -4.89 -7.59 -0.03
C TYR A 69 -4.40 -7.28 1.39
N CYS A 70 -5.22 -6.54 2.12
CA CYS A 70 -5.03 -6.32 3.54
C CYS A 70 -5.15 -7.64 4.31
N ASN A 71 -4.38 -7.76 5.39
CA ASN A 71 -4.35 -8.94 6.24
C ASN A 71 -5.25 -8.82 7.49
N GLY A 72 -6.02 -7.74 7.61
CA GLY A 72 -6.89 -7.50 8.77
C GLY A 72 -6.19 -7.07 10.07
N THR A 73 -4.86 -7.01 10.10
CA THR A 73 -4.07 -6.84 11.33
C THR A 73 -2.99 -5.77 11.24
N SER A 74 -2.79 -5.20 10.06
CA SER A 74 -1.82 -4.14 9.79
C SER A 74 -2.44 -3.07 8.90
N ALA A 75 -1.97 -1.83 9.07
CA ALA A 75 -2.30 -0.71 8.22
C ALA A 75 -1.51 -0.72 6.90
N ALA A 76 -0.34 -1.37 6.90
CA ALA A 76 0.50 -1.48 5.72
C ALA A 76 -0.10 -2.47 4.72
N CYS A 77 -0.11 -2.08 3.44
CA CYS A 77 -0.34 -3.04 2.36
C CYS A 77 0.91 -3.93 2.23
N PRO A 78 0.77 -5.24 1.97
CA PRO A 78 1.90 -6.10 1.65
C PRO A 78 2.75 -5.53 0.51
N SER A 79 4.01 -5.96 0.45
CA SER A 79 4.89 -5.60 -0.67
C SER A 79 4.28 -6.01 -2.00
N ASP A 80 4.48 -5.15 -3.02
CA ASP A 80 4.08 -5.39 -4.40
C ASP A 80 4.70 -6.70 -4.93
N ARG A 81 3.84 -7.63 -5.35
CA ARG A 81 4.23 -8.90 -5.93
C ARG A 81 3.84 -8.95 -7.40
N LYS A 82 4.78 -9.45 -8.19
CA LYS A 82 4.59 -9.69 -9.63
C LYS A 82 4.30 -11.17 -9.90
N ALA A 83 3.66 -11.43 -11.02
CA ALA A 83 3.54 -12.78 -11.54
C ALA A 83 4.94 -13.37 -11.79
N GLN A 84 5.09 -14.67 -11.57
CA GLN A 84 6.36 -15.36 -11.80
C GLN A 84 6.78 -15.22 -13.27
N ASP A 85 8.07 -15.01 -13.52
CA ASP A 85 8.63 -15.00 -14.87
C ASP A 85 8.25 -16.29 -15.62
N GLY A 86 7.77 -16.13 -16.86
CA GLY A 86 7.22 -17.22 -17.66
C GLY A 86 5.73 -17.51 -17.43
N SER A 87 5.04 -16.79 -16.54
CA SER A 87 3.57 -16.85 -16.44
C SER A 87 2.94 -16.34 -17.73
N LYS A 88 1.88 -16.97 -18.20
CA LYS A 88 1.16 -16.51 -19.40
C LYS A 88 0.46 -15.18 -19.14
N CYS A 89 0.60 -14.26 -20.08
CA CYS A 89 -0.13 -12.99 -20.14
C CYS A 89 -0.64 -12.79 -21.58
N HIS A 90 -1.75 -12.07 -21.74
CA HIS A 90 -2.34 -11.76 -23.06
C HIS A 90 -2.39 -12.99 -24.00
N GLU A 91 -3.04 -14.08 -23.54
CA GLU A 91 -3.22 -15.39 -24.21
C GLU A 91 -1.94 -16.18 -24.58
N SER A 92 -0.94 -15.54 -25.19
CA SER A 92 0.22 -16.19 -25.80
C SER A 92 1.58 -15.62 -25.39
N PHE A 93 1.61 -14.53 -24.61
CA PHE A 93 2.84 -13.88 -24.19
C PHE A 93 3.22 -14.31 -22.77
N LEU A 94 4.42 -13.91 -22.34
CA LEU A 94 4.98 -14.31 -21.05
C LEU A 94 5.38 -13.09 -20.22
N CYS A 95 5.18 -13.22 -18.91
CA CYS A 95 5.66 -12.24 -17.95
C CYS A 95 7.18 -12.31 -17.80
N PHE A 96 7.82 -11.14 -17.75
CA PHE A 96 9.23 -10.99 -17.40
C PHE A 96 9.43 -9.69 -16.62
N ASN A 97 10.01 -9.77 -15.42
CA ASN A 97 10.17 -8.63 -14.51
C ASN A 97 8.87 -7.83 -14.28
N GLY A 98 7.75 -8.54 -14.15
CA GLY A 98 6.43 -7.92 -13.91
C GLY A 98 5.80 -7.23 -15.12
N GLN A 99 6.40 -7.33 -16.30
CA GLN A 99 5.82 -6.82 -17.56
C GLN A 99 5.45 -7.97 -18.49
N CYS A 100 4.37 -7.80 -19.23
CA CYS A 100 4.00 -8.74 -20.28
C CYS A 100 4.86 -8.50 -21.52
N MET A 101 5.59 -9.51 -21.97
CA MET A 101 6.43 -9.44 -23.16
C MET A 101 5.60 -9.58 -24.44
N ASP A 102 4.74 -8.58 -24.67
CA ASP A 102 3.88 -8.46 -25.84
C ASP A 102 4.51 -7.47 -26.85
N PRO A 103 4.97 -7.92 -28.02
CA PRO A 103 5.58 -7.05 -29.03
C PRO A 103 4.67 -5.93 -29.53
N THR A 104 3.35 -6.07 -29.40
CA THR A 104 2.39 -5.04 -29.84
C THR A 104 2.41 -3.80 -28.97
N PHE A 105 2.87 -3.91 -27.71
CA PHE A 105 3.02 -2.80 -26.77
C PHE A 105 4.45 -2.25 -26.70
N GLN A 106 5.39 -2.79 -27.50
CA GLN A 106 6.81 -2.41 -27.52
C GLN A 106 7.20 -1.54 -28.73
N CYS A 107 6.21 -0.99 -29.45
CA CYS A 107 6.41 -0.14 -30.63
C CYS A 107 6.24 1.35 -30.30
#